data_AF-A0A4T2BR39-F1
#
_entry.id   AF-A0A4T2BR39-F1
#
_cell.length_a   1.000
_cell.length_b   1.000
_cell.length_c   1.000
_cell.angle_alpha   90.00
_cell.angle_beta   90.00
_cell.angle_gamma   90.00
#
_symmetry.space_group_name_H-M   'P 1'
#
loop_
_entity.id
_entity.type
_entity.pdbx_description
1 polymer ?
#
loop_
_entity_poly.entity_id
_entity_poly.type
_entity_poly.pdbx_seq_one_letter_code
_entity_poly.pdbx_strand_id
1 'polypeptide(L)'
;MSDDVEWTPAFPGQRPPFQPGNKLAVTHGTYSPARVDPLAHEYIAEVIADPATAYLGQARFSAALWSWATAQAKVQLLTTWVDGMDISVSGSAKAGQTSPLELLRKWMATAQTWASRLGLDPLSAARLGKDVAQGQQASAATILTELRTQAEAGRTPPPPQDG
;
A
#
# COMPACT_ATOMS: atom_id res chain seq x y z
N MET A 1 -49.72 -21.23 5.88
CA MET A 1 -50.52 -20.01 5.99
C MET A 1 -49.54 -18.90 6.26
N SER A 2 -49.07 -18.22 5.21
CA SER A 2 -48.16 -17.09 5.35
C SER A 2 -49.01 -15.83 5.31
N ASP A 3 -49.04 -15.10 6.41
CA ASP A 3 -49.71 -13.81 6.51
C ASP A 3 -48.96 -12.79 5.63
N ASP A 4 -49.48 -12.52 4.44
CA ASP A 4 -49.06 -11.39 3.61
C ASP A 4 -49.59 -10.11 4.27
N VAL A 5 -48.78 -9.52 5.16
CA VAL A 5 -49.08 -8.23 5.77
C VAL A 5 -48.91 -7.14 4.69
N GLU A 6 -50.02 -6.57 4.26
CA GLU A 6 -50.07 -5.49 3.26
C GLU A 6 -49.35 -4.24 3.80
N TRP A 7 -48.23 -3.86 3.18
CA TRP A 7 -47.45 -2.69 3.61
C TRP A 7 -48.22 -1.39 3.36
N THR A 8 -48.34 -0.55 4.39
CA THR A 8 -48.98 0.78 4.30
C THR A 8 -47.98 1.89 4.63
N PRO A 9 -47.86 2.96 3.82
CA PRO A 9 -46.98 4.09 4.11
C PRO A 9 -47.48 4.91 5.31
N ALA A 10 -46.56 5.35 6.17
CA ALA A 10 -46.86 6.22 7.32
C ALA A 10 -47.02 7.70 6.94
N PHE A 11 -46.53 8.12 5.77
CA PHE A 11 -46.68 9.49 5.25
C PHE A 11 -46.66 9.54 3.71
N PRO A 12 -47.25 10.59 3.09
CA PRO A 12 -47.26 10.75 1.64
C PRO A 12 -45.84 10.75 1.04
N GLY A 13 -45.59 9.88 0.07
CA GLY A 13 -44.29 9.78 -0.62
C GLY A 13 -43.29 8.80 0.00
N GLN A 14 -43.63 8.12 1.10
CA GLN A 14 -42.79 7.04 1.64
C GLN A 14 -42.68 5.89 0.62
N ARG A 15 -41.46 5.44 0.34
CA ARG A 15 -41.23 4.27 -0.53
C ARG A 15 -41.40 2.97 0.26
N PRO A 16 -41.89 1.89 -0.37
CA PRO A 16 -41.95 0.57 0.27
C PRO A 16 -40.57 0.11 0.75
N PRO A 17 -40.49 -0.72 1.79
CA PRO A 17 -39.25 -1.32 2.23
C PRO A 17 -38.64 -2.12 1.08
N PHE A 18 -37.32 -2.17 1.01
CA PHE A 18 -36.66 -3.02 0.02
C PHE A 18 -37.08 -4.48 0.22
N GLN A 19 -37.47 -5.15 -0.85
CA GLN A 19 -37.82 -6.57 -0.78
C GLN A 19 -36.62 -7.40 -0.30
N PRO A 20 -36.83 -8.43 0.55
CA PRO A 20 -35.80 -9.40 0.88
C PRO A 20 -35.15 -9.96 -0.39
N GLY A 21 -33.82 -9.92 -0.48
CA GLY A 21 -33.09 -10.32 -1.69
C GLY A 21 -32.87 -9.20 -2.72
N ASN A 22 -33.24 -7.95 -2.41
CA ASN A 22 -32.91 -6.82 -3.25
C ASN A 22 -31.38 -6.58 -3.31
N LYS A 23 -30.75 -6.99 -4.42
CA LYS A 23 -29.32 -6.78 -4.68
C LYS A 23 -29.01 -5.50 -5.46
N LEU A 24 -30.01 -4.66 -5.79
CA LEU A 24 -29.82 -3.42 -6.58
C LEU A 24 -28.85 -2.43 -5.92
N ALA A 25 -28.69 -2.49 -4.60
CA ALA A 25 -27.76 -1.63 -3.85
C ALA A 25 -26.47 -2.34 -3.40
N VAL A 26 -26.20 -3.57 -3.89
CA VAL A 26 -24.97 -4.28 -3.53
C VAL A 26 -23.80 -3.60 -4.23
N THR A 27 -23.22 -2.66 -3.50
CA THR A 27 -22.01 -1.96 -3.89
C THR A 27 -20.83 -2.81 -3.43
N HIS A 28 -19.85 -3.03 -4.30
CA HIS A 28 -18.62 -3.79 -4.04
C HIS A 28 -17.79 -3.28 -2.84
N GLY A 29 -18.14 -2.10 -2.29
CA GLY A 29 -17.60 -1.61 -1.02
C GLY A 29 -16.25 -0.90 -1.13
N THR A 30 -15.64 -0.86 -2.32
CA THR A 30 -14.34 -0.22 -2.61
C THR A 30 -14.29 1.28 -2.29
N TYR A 31 -15.43 1.94 -2.19
CA TYR A 31 -15.51 3.36 -1.78
C TYR A 31 -16.10 3.55 -0.37
N SER A 32 -16.36 2.46 0.36
CA SER A 32 -16.87 2.51 1.74
C SER A 32 -15.70 2.56 2.71
N PRO A 33 -15.46 3.68 3.42
CA PRO A 33 -14.40 3.75 4.45
C PRO A 33 -14.56 2.65 5.50
N ALA A 34 -15.80 2.35 5.90
CA ALA A 34 -16.11 1.29 6.86
C ALA A 34 -15.66 -0.12 6.43
N ARG A 35 -15.43 -0.36 5.13
CA ARG A 35 -14.88 -1.63 4.61
C ARG A 35 -13.40 -1.53 4.25
N VAL A 36 -12.98 -0.38 3.73
CA VAL A 36 -11.61 -0.18 3.26
C VAL A 36 -10.65 0.04 4.42
N ASP A 37 -11.03 0.84 5.41
CA ASP A 37 -10.14 1.28 6.49
C ASP A 37 -9.69 0.11 7.39
N PRO A 38 -10.55 -0.84 7.80
CA PRO A 38 -10.10 -2.00 8.59
C PRO A 38 -9.04 -2.83 7.85
N LEU A 39 -9.26 -3.13 6.57
CA LEU A 39 -8.30 -3.85 5.73
C LEU A 39 -7.00 -3.06 5.53
N ALA A 40 -7.11 -1.74 5.32
CA ALA A 40 -5.93 -0.89 5.20
C ALA A 40 -5.10 -0.91 6.50
N HIS A 41 -5.74 -0.89 7.67
CA HIS A 41 -5.05 -1.03 8.95
C HIS A 41 -4.34 -2.39 9.10
N GLU A 42 -4.98 -3.48 8.68
CA GLU A 42 -4.36 -4.82 8.67
C GLU A 42 -3.10 -4.84 7.81
N TYR A 43 -3.17 -4.34 6.56
CA TYR A 43 -2.00 -4.27 5.68
C TYR A 43 -0.85 -3.42 6.25
N ILE A 44 -1.18 -2.31 6.90
CA ILE A 44 -0.17 -1.47 7.57
C ILE A 44 0.49 -2.25 8.70
N ALA A 45 -0.32 -2.91 9.54
CA ALA A 45 0.17 -3.69 10.67
C ALA A 45 1.12 -4.81 10.21
N GLU A 46 0.78 -5.52 9.15
CA GLU A 46 1.63 -6.55 8.55
C GLU A 46 2.97 -5.99 8.07
N VAL A 47 2.94 -4.88 7.31
CA VAL A 47 4.17 -4.29 6.75
C VAL A 47 5.10 -3.75 7.84
N ILE A 48 4.56 -3.11 8.88
CA ILE A 48 5.42 -2.56 9.95
C ILE A 48 5.91 -3.64 10.92
N ALA A 49 5.28 -4.82 10.95
CA ALA A 49 5.70 -5.93 11.78
C ALA A 49 6.96 -6.65 11.23
N ASP A 50 7.21 -6.58 9.91
CA ASP A 50 8.44 -7.09 9.31
C ASP A 50 9.63 -6.15 9.64
N PRO A 51 10.69 -6.64 10.30
CA PRO A 51 11.89 -5.85 10.60
C PRO A 51 12.52 -5.16 9.39
N ALA A 52 12.44 -5.75 8.20
CA ALA A 52 12.99 -5.18 6.97
C ALA A 52 12.26 -3.90 6.53
N THR A 53 10.98 -3.76 6.89
CA THR A 53 10.11 -2.65 6.49
C THR A 53 9.59 -1.83 7.67
N ALA A 54 9.97 -2.16 8.92
CA ALA A 54 9.55 -1.45 10.14
C ALA A 54 9.83 0.06 10.10
N TYR A 55 10.84 0.51 9.35
CA TYR A 55 11.15 1.94 9.16
C TYR A 55 9.99 2.73 8.52
N LEU A 56 9.10 2.06 7.78
CA LEU A 56 7.91 2.67 7.18
C LEU A 56 6.87 3.09 8.24
N GLY A 57 6.97 2.60 9.48
CA GLY A 57 6.13 3.05 10.60
C GLY A 57 6.41 4.48 11.07
N GLN A 58 7.48 5.13 10.58
CA GLN A 58 7.81 6.50 10.94
C GLN A 58 6.78 7.49 10.36
N ALA A 59 6.46 8.55 11.13
CA ALA A 59 5.42 9.53 10.78
C ALA A 59 5.57 10.13 9.37
N ARG A 60 6.81 10.32 8.89
CA ARG A 60 7.08 10.85 7.54
C ARG A 60 6.57 9.98 6.38
N PHE A 61 6.34 8.69 6.62
CA PHE A 61 5.81 7.75 5.62
C PHE A 61 4.31 7.51 5.77
N SER A 62 3.68 7.97 6.85
CA SER A 62 2.28 7.68 7.20
C SER A 62 1.29 7.88 6.05
N ALA A 63 1.34 9.02 5.36
CA ALA A 63 0.44 9.32 4.24
C ALA A 63 0.63 8.39 3.03
N ALA A 64 1.89 8.08 2.70
CA ALA A 64 2.21 7.19 1.58
C ALA A 64 1.85 5.74 1.91
N LEU A 65 2.14 5.29 3.13
CA LEU A 65 1.80 3.97 3.62
C LEU A 65 0.27 3.77 3.70
N TRP A 66 -0.47 4.78 4.18
CA TRP A 66 -1.93 4.79 4.15
C TRP A 66 -2.49 4.70 2.73
N SER A 67 -1.91 5.47 1.79
CA SER A 67 -2.34 5.47 0.39
C SER A 67 -2.12 4.10 -0.28
N TRP A 68 -0.98 3.47 0.00
CA TRP A 68 -0.69 2.10 -0.44
C TRP A 68 -1.69 1.10 0.13
N ALA A 69 -1.88 1.08 1.44
CA ALA A 69 -2.74 0.12 2.13
C ALA A 69 -4.21 0.25 1.71
N THR A 70 -4.68 1.48 1.55
CA THR A 70 -6.02 1.77 1.00
C THR A 70 -6.17 1.21 -0.41
N ALA A 71 -5.14 1.34 -1.26
CA ALA A 71 -5.17 0.78 -2.62
C ALA A 71 -5.21 -0.75 -2.58
N GLN A 72 -4.43 -1.39 -1.70
CA GLN A 72 -4.44 -2.85 -1.50
C GLN A 72 -5.80 -3.36 -1.03
N ALA A 73 -6.40 -2.73 -0.02
CA ALA A 73 -7.75 -3.05 0.46
C ALA A 73 -8.79 -2.95 -0.67
N LYS A 74 -8.68 -1.94 -1.52
CA LYS A 74 -9.55 -1.78 -2.69
C LYS A 74 -9.34 -2.88 -3.72
N VAL A 75 -8.10 -3.29 -3.98
CA VAL A 75 -7.78 -4.43 -4.84
C VAL A 75 -8.44 -5.69 -4.29
N GLN A 76 -8.25 -6.00 -3.00
CA GLN A 76 -8.83 -7.19 -2.38
C GLN A 76 -10.36 -7.22 -2.52
N LEU A 77 -11.04 -6.13 -2.18
CA LEU A 77 -12.50 -6.03 -2.31
C LEU A 77 -12.97 -6.18 -3.77
N LEU A 78 -12.25 -5.58 -4.74
CA LEU A 78 -12.57 -5.70 -6.15
C LEU A 78 -12.31 -7.10 -6.71
N THR A 79 -11.23 -7.75 -6.28
CA THR A 79 -10.93 -9.14 -6.65
C THR A 79 -12.06 -10.04 -6.19
N THR A 80 -12.46 -9.99 -4.91
CA THR A 80 -13.59 -10.79 -4.40
C THR A 80 -14.88 -10.52 -5.16
N TRP A 81 -15.14 -9.26 -5.56
CA TRP A 81 -16.33 -8.91 -6.33
C TRP A 81 -16.28 -9.45 -7.77
N VAL A 82 -15.13 -9.33 -8.45
CA VAL A 82 -14.91 -9.81 -9.82
C VAL A 82 -14.93 -11.34 -9.89
N ASP A 83 -14.34 -12.02 -8.91
CA ASP A 83 -14.31 -13.49 -8.81
C ASP A 83 -15.72 -14.09 -8.70
N GLY A 84 -16.68 -13.32 -8.17
CA GLY A 84 -18.08 -13.71 -8.10
C GLY A 84 -18.88 -13.52 -9.39
N MET A 85 -18.26 -13.07 -10.49
CA MET A 85 -18.93 -12.80 -11.77
C MET A 85 -18.49 -13.72 -12.90
N ASP A 86 -19.38 -13.91 -13.86
CA ASP A 86 -19.00 -14.45 -15.16
C ASP A 86 -18.09 -13.47 -15.92
N ILE A 87 -17.15 -14.02 -16.70
CA ILE A 87 -16.16 -13.23 -17.45
C ILE A 87 -16.79 -12.26 -18.45
N SER A 88 -17.93 -12.63 -19.04
CA SER A 88 -18.67 -11.75 -19.97
C SER A 88 -19.24 -10.51 -19.26
N VAL A 89 -19.57 -10.64 -17.98
CA VAL A 89 -20.09 -9.55 -17.14
C VAL A 89 -18.95 -8.70 -16.59
N SER A 90 -17.88 -9.32 -16.11
CA SER A 90 -16.75 -8.58 -15.51
C SER A 90 -15.92 -7.81 -16.55
N GLY A 91 -15.88 -8.30 -17.79
CA GLY A 91 -15.20 -7.64 -18.91
C GLY A 91 -16.04 -6.58 -19.64
N SER A 92 -17.37 -6.60 -19.49
CA SER A 92 -18.23 -5.64 -20.18
C SER A 92 -18.40 -4.34 -19.39
N ALA A 93 -18.48 -3.24 -20.12
CA ALA A 93 -18.77 -1.91 -19.59
C ALA A 93 -20.09 -1.42 -20.19
N LYS A 94 -20.96 -0.83 -19.36
CA LYS A 94 -22.07 -0.01 -19.88
C LYS A 94 -21.53 1.30 -20.41
N ALA A 95 -22.23 1.91 -21.37
CA ALA A 95 -21.85 3.22 -21.92
C ALA A 95 -21.60 4.24 -20.80
N GLY A 96 -20.41 4.84 -20.79
CA GLY A 96 -19.98 5.83 -19.78
C GLY A 96 -19.51 5.24 -18.45
N GLN A 97 -19.38 3.91 -18.31
CA GLN A 97 -18.88 3.26 -17.10
C GLN A 97 -17.57 2.51 -17.35
N THR A 98 -16.78 2.35 -16.30
CA THR A 98 -15.60 1.48 -16.30
C THR A 98 -16.05 0.05 -16.01
N SER A 99 -15.54 -0.95 -16.77
CA SER A 99 -15.84 -2.35 -16.47
C SER A 99 -15.24 -2.77 -15.12
N PRO A 100 -15.82 -3.76 -14.44
CA PRO A 100 -15.25 -4.31 -13.20
C PRO A 100 -13.77 -4.68 -13.31
N LEU A 101 -13.38 -5.38 -14.39
CA LEU A 101 -11.98 -5.75 -14.63
C LEU A 101 -11.07 -4.55 -14.84
N GLU A 102 -11.53 -3.52 -15.54
CA GLU A 102 -10.75 -2.30 -15.75
C GLU A 102 -10.58 -1.51 -14.43
N LEU A 103 -11.61 -1.51 -13.58
CA LEU A 103 -11.53 -0.91 -12.26
C LEU A 103 -10.54 -1.66 -11.36
N LEU A 104 -10.56 -3.00 -11.37
CA LEU A 104 -9.58 -3.83 -10.67
C LEU A 104 -8.16 -3.54 -11.18
N ARG A 105 -7.95 -3.56 -12.50
CA ARG A 105 -6.66 -3.26 -13.13
C ARG A 105 -6.11 -1.90 -12.71
N LYS A 106 -6.96 -0.88 -12.67
CA LYS A 106 -6.58 0.48 -12.22
C LYS A 106 -6.07 0.48 -10.78
N TRP A 107 -6.77 -0.17 -9.86
CA TRP A 107 -6.37 -0.20 -8.46
C TRP A 107 -5.15 -1.07 -8.22
N MET A 108 -4.98 -2.18 -8.95
CA MET A 108 -3.76 -2.98 -8.94
C MET A 108 -2.54 -2.15 -9.37
N ALA A 109 -2.66 -1.41 -10.48
CA ALA A 109 -1.59 -0.53 -10.95
C ALA A 109 -1.26 0.59 -9.95
N THR A 110 -2.29 1.13 -9.29
CA THR A 110 -2.14 2.16 -8.25
C THR A 110 -1.40 1.60 -7.03
N ALA A 111 -1.79 0.42 -6.55
CA ALA A 111 -1.14 -0.24 -5.44
C ALA A 111 0.33 -0.58 -5.75
N GLN A 112 0.60 -1.12 -6.94
CA GLN A 112 1.97 -1.40 -7.39
C GLN A 112 2.84 -0.15 -7.44
N THR A 113 2.29 0.97 -7.93
CA THR A 113 3.01 2.25 -7.97
C THR A 113 3.44 2.71 -6.57
N TRP A 114 2.53 2.60 -5.59
CA TRP A 114 2.87 2.94 -4.21
C TRP A 114 3.85 1.95 -3.58
N ALA A 115 3.70 0.65 -3.86
CA ALA A 115 4.65 -0.37 -3.42
C ALA A 115 6.07 -0.05 -3.90
N SER A 116 6.23 0.32 -5.17
CA SER A 116 7.53 0.70 -5.71
C SER A 116 8.10 1.97 -5.08
N ARG A 117 7.27 2.97 -4.81
CA ARG A 117 7.70 4.20 -4.12
C ARG A 117 8.13 3.96 -2.68
N LEU A 118 7.51 2.99 -2.01
CA LEU A 118 7.83 2.62 -0.62
C LEU A 118 8.94 1.56 -0.53
N GLY A 119 9.43 1.04 -1.65
CA GLY A 119 10.44 -0.02 -1.63
C GLY A 119 9.90 -1.40 -1.24
N LEU A 120 8.59 -1.62 -1.35
CA LEU A 120 7.92 -2.88 -0.98
C LEU A 120 7.97 -3.94 -2.09
N ASP A 121 8.35 -3.58 -3.32
CA ASP A 121 8.63 -4.57 -4.36
C ASP A 121 10.10 -5.02 -4.34
N PRO A 122 10.41 -6.28 -4.71
CA PRO A 122 11.76 -6.83 -4.60
C PRO A 122 12.84 -6.03 -5.35
N LEU A 123 12.50 -5.45 -6.50
CA LEU A 123 13.44 -4.67 -7.29
C LEU A 123 13.75 -3.32 -6.63
N SER A 124 12.73 -2.64 -6.14
CA SER A 124 12.88 -1.39 -5.39
C SER A 124 13.60 -1.61 -4.06
N ALA A 125 13.31 -2.71 -3.35
CA ALA A 125 14.03 -3.11 -2.15
C ALA A 125 15.52 -3.37 -2.43
N ALA A 126 15.84 -4.09 -3.49
CA ALA A 126 17.23 -4.36 -3.89
C ALA A 126 17.98 -3.06 -4.28
N ARG A 127 17.30 -2.12 -4.95
CA ARG A 127 17.87 -0.80 -5.29
C ARG A 127 18.17 0.02 -4.04
N LEU A 128 17.22 0.12 -3.11
CA LEU A 128 17.43 0.81 -1.83
C LEU A 128 18.57 0.17 -1.04
N GLY A 129 18.63 -1.16 -0.98
CA GLY A 129 19.72 -1.89 -0.32
C GLY A 129 21.09 -1.57 -0.92
N LYS A 130 21.17 -1.47 -2.25
CA LYS A 130 22.40 -1.05 -2.94
C LYS A 130 22.81 0.37 -2.57
N ASP A 131 21.88 1.32 -2.61
CA ASP A 131 22.18 2.73 -2.33
C ASP A 131 22.65 2.93 -0.87
N VAL A 132 22.01 2.22 0.08
CA VAL A 132 22.43 2.21 1.50
C VAL A 132 23.84 1.61 1.65
N ALA A 133 24.12 0.48 1.02
CA ALA A 133 25.43 -0.16 1.08
C ALA A 133 26.53 0.74 0.50
N GLN A 134 26.26 1.42 -0.62
CA GLN A 134 27.20 2.36 -1.22
C GLN A 134 27.49 3.57 -0.32
N GLY A 135 26.45 4.12 0.34
CA GLY A 135 26.63 5.20 1.32
C GLY A 135 27.48 4.78 2.53
N GLN A 136 27.27 3.55 3.04
CA GLN A 136 28.06 3.00 4.14
C GLN A 136 29.52 2.79 3.74
N GLN A 137 29.79 2.27 2.54
CA GLN A 137 31.15 2.09 2.04
C GLN A 137 31.89 3.42 1.91
N ALA A 138 31.23 4.47 1.41
CA ALA A 138 31.81 5.81 1.32
C ALA A 138 32.18 6.37 2.72
N SER A 139 31.29 6.24 3.70
CA SER A 139 31.54 6.66 5.08
C SER A 139 32.72 5.90 5.72
N ALA A 140 32.78 4.58 5.53
CA ALA A 140 33.88 3.75 6.04
C ALA A 140 35.23 4.14 5.44
N ALA A 141 35.27 4.44 4.13
CA ALA A 141 36.49 4.91 3.47
C ALA A 141 36.98 6.23 4.06
N THR A 142 36.09 7.20 4.32
CA THR A 142 36.44 8.47 4.97
C THR A 142 37.02 8.25 6.37
N ILE A 143 36.39 7.39 7.18
CA ILE A 143 36.87 7.07 8.53
C ILE A 143 38.27 6.44 8.47
N LEU A 144 38.51 5.51 7.55
CA LEU A 144 39.81 4.88 7.37
C LEU A 144 40.89 5.86 6.92
N THR A 145 40.57 6.80 6.03
CA THR A 145 41.48 7.87 5.63
C THR A 145 41.83 8.76 6.83
N GLU A 146 40.85 9.15 7.63
CA GLU A 146 41.07 10.01 8.79
C GLU A 146 41.92 9.33 9.87
N LEU A 147 41.65 8.05 10.16
CA LEU A 147 42.48 7.23 11.06
C LEU A 147 43.92 7.12 10.56
N ARG A 148 44.12 6.97 9.25
CA ARG A 148 45.47 6.94 8.66
C ARG A 148 46.19 8.27 8.85
N THR A 149 45.52 9.39 8.57
CA THR A 149 46.11 10.72 8.75
C THR A 149 46.48 10.97 10.22
N GLN A 150 45.66 10.54 11.17
CA GLN A 150 45.97 10.63 12.60
C GLN A 150 47.19 9.75 12.98
N ALA A 151 47.29 8.54 12.43
CA ALA A 151 48.43 7.64 12.68
C ALA A 151 49.75 8.17 12.09
N GLU A 152 49.69 8.87 10.95
CA GLU A 152 50.84 9.53 10.33
C GLU A 152 51.25 10.79 11.11
N ALA A 153 50.29 11.57 11.62
CA ALA A 153 50.56 12.77 12.44
C ALA A 153 51.12 12.44 13.83
N GLY A 154 50.71 11.32 14.43
CA GLY A 154 51.23 10.84 15.72
C GLY A 154 52.62 10.22 15.64
N ARG A 155 53.15 9.98 14.43
CA ARG A 155 54.48 9.39 14.21
C ARG A 155 55.50 10.54 14.05
N THR A 156 56.04 11.03 15.16
CA THR A 156 57.11 12.05 15.16
C THR A 156 58.25 11.59 14.25
N PRO A 157 58.67 12.37 13.23
CA PRO A 157 59.80 12.01 12.39
C PRO A 157 61.06 11.86 13.24
N PRO A 158 61.91 10.84 13.00
CA PRO A 158 63.19 10.76 13.69
C PRO A 158 63.98 12.05 13.43
N PRO A 159 64.69 12.60 14.43
CA PRO A 159 65.47 13.82 14.26
C PRO A 159 66.49 13.63 13.13
N PRO A 160 66.81 14.71 12.38
CA PRO A 160 67.81 14.65 11.32
C PRO A 160 69.12 14.11 11.89
N GLN A 161 69.65 13.06 11.25
CA GLN A 161 70.98 12.56 11.58
C GLN A 161 71.98 13.49 10.91
N ASP A 162 72.54 14.41 11.69
CA ASP A 162 73.69 15.20 11.27
C ASP A 162 74.93 14.28 11.23
N GLY A 163 75.61 14.29 10.09
CA GLY A 163 76.80 13.48 9.79
C GLY A 163 78.10 14.10 10.25
#